data_AF-A0A920JZL0-F1
#
_entry.id   AF-A0A920JZL0-F1
#
_cell.length_a   1.000
_cell.length_b   1.000
_cell.length_c   1.000
_cell.angle_alpha   90.00
_cell.angle_beta   90.00
_cell.angle_gamma   90.00
#
_symmetry.space_group_name_H-M   'P 1'
#
loop_
_entity.id
_entity.type
_entity.pdbx_description
1 polymer ?
#
loop_
_entity_poly.entity_id
_entity_poly.type
_entity_poly.pdbx_seq_one_letter_code
_entity_poly.pdbx_strand_id
1 'polypeptide(L)' 'MARADRAIAEDMVFLPFAYVEAAANILTNPALDPYGKIPEFKFSAVKVESIAN' A
#
# COMPACT_ATOMS: atom_id res chain seq x y z
N MET A 1 -2.44 -4.54 13.35
CA MET A 1 -1.82 -3.56 14.26
C MET A 1 -1.00 -2.59 13.42
N ALA A 2 -1.15 -1.27 13.64
CA ALA A 2 -0.35 -0.25 12.96
C ALA A 2 0.82 0.21 13.86
N ARG A 3 1.93 0.66 13.26
CA ARG A 3 3.12 1.13 13.98
C ARG A 3 3.58 2.46 13.36
N ALA A 4 3.84 3.46 14.21
CA ALA A 4 4.50 4.69 13.80
C ALA A 4 5.99 4.46 13.55
N ASP A 5 6.53 4.99 12.45
CA ASP A 5 7.94 4.90 12.11
C ASP A 5 8.42 6.21 11.48
N ARG A 6 9.56 6.72 11.97
CA ARG A 6 10.18 7.97 11.48
C ARG A 6 10.77 7.86 10.07
N ALA A 7 10.94 6.64 9.56
CA ALA A 7 11.42 6.41 8.20
C ALA A 7 10.34 6.57 7.14
N ILE A 8 9.06 6.66 7.55
CA ILE A 8 7.93 6.89 6.66
C ILE A 8 7.62 8.39 6.65
N ALA A 9 7.51 8.95 5.45
CA ALA A 9 7.17 10.36 5.27
C ALA A 9 5.75 10.65 5.80
N GLU A 10 5.51 11.92 6.15
CA GLU A 10 4.16 12.39 6.48
C GLU A 10 3.20 12.12 5.32
N ASP A 11 1.93 11.83 5.66
CA ASP A 11 0.85 11.44 4.74
C ASP A 11 1.10 10.19 3.87
N MET A 12 2.12 9.39 4.22
CA MET A 12 2.42 8.11 3.57
C MET A 12 2.20 6.93 4.53
N VAL A 13 1.86 5.78 3.95
CA VAL A 13 1.83 4.51 4.67
C VAL A 13 2.67 3.47 3.92
N PHE A 14 3.29 2.57 4.69
CA PHE A 14 4.01 1.43 4.16
C PHE A 14 3.26 0.14 4.50
N LEU A 15 3.06 -0.72 3.51
CA LEU A 15 2.42 -2.02 3.68
C LEU A 15 3.24 -3.11 2.95
N PRO A 16 3.68 -4.18 3.65
CA PRO A 16 4.36 -5.30 3.00
C PRO A 16 3.37 -6.18 2.22
N PHE A 17 3.80 -6.70 1.07
CA PHE A 17 2.96 -7.56 0.20
C PHE A 17 3.24 -9.06 0.36
N ALA A 18 4.18 -9.44 1.25
CA ALA A 18 4.61 -10.83 1.44
C ALA A 18 3.65 -11.67 2.31
N TYR A 19 2.61 -11.07 2.88
CA TYR A 19 1.64 -11.71 3.78
C TYR A 19 0.33 -11.94 3.04
N VAL A 20 -0.15 -13.18 3.00
CA VAL A 20 -1.38 -13.55 2.28
C VAL A 20 -2.61 -13.01 3.00
N GLU A 21 -2.60 -13.06 4.33
CA GLU A 21 -3.64 -12.57 5.22
C GLU A 21 -3.81 -11.04 5.18
N ALA A 22 -2.82 -10.32 4.67
CA ALA A 22 -2.79 -8.86 4.58
C ALA A 22 -2.23 -8.41 3.21
N ALA A 23 -2.75 -9.00 2.13
CA ALA A 23 -2.25 -8.79 0.78
C ALA A 23 -2.42 -7.34 0.30
N ALA A 24 -1.33 -6.56 0.31
CA ALA A 24 -1.32 -5.17 -0.15
C ALA A 24 -1.77 -5.00 -1.61
N ASN A 25 -1.57 -6.02 -2.45
CA ASN A 25 -1.92 -5.99 -3.87
C ASN A 25 -3.43 -5.78 -4.13
N ILE A 26 -4.30 -6.07 -3.16
CA ILE A 26 -5.76 -5.80 -3.26
C ILE A 26 -6.02 -4.29 -3.35
N LEU A 27 -5.13 -3.46 -2.80
CA LEU A 27 -5.24 -2.00 -2.78
C LEU A 27 -4.52 -1.35 -3.97
N THR A 28 -3.78 -2.09 -4.79
CA THR A 28 -2.97 -1.53 -5.89
C THR A 28 -3.72 -1.54 -7.24
N ASN A 29 -3.32 -0.67 -8.16
CA ASN A 29 -3.90 -0.57 -9.49
C ASN A 29 -3.21 -1.56 -10.46
N PRO A 30 -3.95 -2.45 -11.14
CA PRO A 30 -3.37 -3.39 -12.10
C PRO A 30 -3.01 -2.73 -13.45
N ALA A 31 -3.31 -1.45 -13.66
CA ALA A 31 -2.94 -0.73 -14.87
C ALA A 31 -1.43 -0.81 -15.10
N LEU A 32 -1.06 -1.17 -16.34
CA LEU A 32 0.33 -1.31 -16.74
C LEU A 32 0.85 0.00 -17.30
N ASP A 33 2.07 0.36 -16.92
CA ASP A 33 2.81 1.44 -17.59
C ASP A 33 2.94 1.14 -19.11
N PRO A 34 2.65 2.12 -19.99
CA PRO A 34 2.62 1.89 -21.44
C PRO A 34 3.98 1.53 -22.04
N TYR A 35 5.09 1.83 -21.37
CA TYR A 35 6.44 1.55 -21.84
C TYR A 35 7.08 0.38 -21.10
N GLY A 36 7.10 0.45 -19.77
CA GLY A 36 7.74 -0.49 -18.86
C GLY A 36 6.92 -1.76 -18.61
N LYS A 37 5.61 -1.76 -18.91
CA LYS A 37 4.70 -2.91 -18.72
C LYS A 37 4.70 -3.49 -17.31
N ILE A 38 4.96 -2.65 -16.31
CA ILE A 38 4.87 -3.01 -14.90
C ILE A 38 3.61 -2.39 -14.29
N PRO A 39 2.93 -3.08 -13.36
CA PRO A 39 1.81 -2.49 -12.62
C PRO A 39 2.25 -1.39 -11.66
N GLU A 40 1.32 -0.51 -11.32
CA GLU A 40 1.50 0.55 -10.33
C GLU A 40 1.48 0.00 -8.89
N PHE A 41 2.56 -0.65 -8.47
CA PHE A 41 2.66 -1.22 -7.11
C PHE A 41 3.17 -0.23 -6.04
N LYS A 42 3.84 0.84 -6.45
CA LYS A 42 4.53 1.77 -5.52
C LYS A 42 3.67 2.96 -5.10
N PHE A 43 2.47 3.08 -5.65
CA PHE A 43 1.59 4.20 -5.38
C PHE A 43 0.14 3.73 -5.41
N SER A 44 -0.60 4.02 -4.34
CA SER A 44 -2.05 3.84 -4.29
C SER A 44 -2.64 4.81 -3.28
N ALA A 45 -3.73 5.47 -3.66
CA ALA A 45 -4.48 6.32 -2.74
C ALA A 45 -5.28 5.42 -1.79
N VAL A 46 -5.06 5.59 -0.48
CA VAL A 46 -5.71 4.80 0.55
C VAL A 46 -6.31 5.69 1.63
N LYS A 47 -7.33 5.17 2.32
CA LYS A 47 -7.90 5.79 3.52
C LYS A 47 -7.58 4.90 4.72
N VAL A 48 -6.91 5.46 5.71
CA VAL A 48 -6.65 4.76 6.98
C VAL A 48 -7.82 5.00 7.93
N GLU A 49 -8.37 3.94 8.50
CA GLU A 49 -9.45 4.00 9.47
C GLU A 49 -9.05 3.25 10.74
N SER A 50 -9.41 3.81 11.91
CA SER A 50 -9.31 3.08 13.16
C SER A 50 -10.37 1.98 13.20
N ILE A 51 -9.97 0.77 13.54
CA ILE A 51 -10.94 -0.30 13.82
C ILE A 51 -11.50 -0.04 15.22
N ALA A 52 -12.80 0.23 15.31
CA ALA A 52 -13.50 0.26 16.59
C ALA A 52 -13.58 -1.18 17.14
N ASN A 53 -13.26 -1.35 18.42
CA ASN A 53 -13.49 -2.61 19.12
C ASN A 53 -14.99 -2.83 19.36
#